data_AF-A0A2P7QTJ0-F1
#
_entry.id   AF-A0A2P7QTJ0-F1
#
_cell.length_a   1.000
_cell.length_b   1.000
_cell.length_c   1.000
_cell.angle_alpha   90.00
_cell.angle_beta   90.00
_cell.angle_gamma   90.00
#
_symmetry.space_group_name_H-M   'P 1'
#
loop_
_entity.id
_entity.type
_entity.pdbx_description
1 polymer ?
#
loop_
_entity_poly.entity_id
_entity_poly.type
_entity_poly.pdbx_seq_one_letter_code
_entity_poly.pdbx_strand_id
1 'polypeptide(L)'
;MSYILDALRQSERRRPQRPAGTDPHPSTGLARPVPRPLRWPYWLLLLLLLAMLGAYLLLKGWLTPAPDVTAQVPAPPPAAAATPAPGQQADPLPIIIDSPPVRILVDEPPPLRLNEPAPARQPQATSPSQPTPIAPARPQPSFDPGVPDLRELPTSLRSRLPELVISVHIYSDNPAARMANINGQMLREGQRLGPLQVRMITPKGVILGFEEQEFHLNSVGG
;
A
#
# COMPACT_ATOMS: atom_id res chain seq x y z
N MET A 1 40.76 29.71 -28.21
CA MET A 1 39.40 29.14 -28.23
C MET A 1 39.37 27.87 -29.11
N SER A 2 40.05 26.79 -28.68
CA SER A 2 40.20 25.58 -29.51
C SER A 2 40.23 24.32 -28.65
N TYR A 3 39.19 24.07 -27.86
CA TYR A 3 39.07 22.85 -27.03
C TYR A 3 38.14 21.79 -27.63
N ILE A 4 37.27 22.18 -28.57
CA ILE A 4 36.22 21.31 -29.12
C ILE A 4 36.78 20.43 -30.26
N LEU A 5 37.74 20.95 -31.04
CA LEU A 5 38.39 20.18 -32.12
C LEU A 5 39.37 19.12 -31.58
N ASP A 6 40.06 19.42 -30.48
CA ASP A 6 40.99 18.47 -29.86
C ASP A 6 40.24 17.31 -29.19
N ALA A 7 39.05 17.56 -28.65
CA ALA A 7 38.21 16.52 -28.04
C ALA A 7 37.78 15.45 -29.07
N LEU A 8 37.47 15.85 -30.31
CA LEU A 8 37.10 14.89 -31.37
C LEU A 8 38.32 14.09 -31.84
N ARG A 9 39.46 14.74 -32.06
CA ARG A 9 40.69 14.10 -32.55
C ARG A 9 41.30 13.12 -31.53
N GLN A 10 41.12 13.37 -30.23
CA GLN A 10 41.54 12.46 -29.16
C GLN A 10 40.67 11.18 -29.13
N SER A 11 39.40 11.26 -29.55
CA SER A 11 38.48 10.11 -29.58
C SER A 11 38.79 9.12 -30.70
N GLU A 12 39.30 9.59 -31.84
CA GLU A 12 39.63 8.74 -32.99
C GLU A 12 40.95 7.98 -32.78
N ARG A 13 41.91 8.60 -32.08
CA ARG A 13 43.21 7.98 -31.75
C ARG A 13 43.12 6.86 -30.71
N ARG A 14 41.98 6.72 -30.01
CA ARG A 14 41.74 5.65 -29.02
C ARG A 14 41.11 4.40 -29.60
N ARG A 15 40.88 4.30 -30.92
CA ARG A 15 40.53 3.03 -31.54
C ARG A 15 41.84 2.25 -31.79
N PRO A 16 42.18 1.24 -30.96
CA PRO A 16 43.40 0.49 -31.16
C PRO A 16 43.25 -0.24 -32.50
N GLN A 17 44.27 -0.07 -33.33
CA GLN A 17 44.53 -0.84 -34.52
C GLN A 17 44.36 -2.33 -34.19
N ARG A 18 43.25 -2.94 -34.63
CA ARG A 18 43.09 -4.40 -34.61
C ARG A 18 44.01 -4.96 -35.70
N PRO A 19 45.00 -5.80 -35.38
CA PRO A 19 45.75 -6.53 -36.40
C PRO A 19 44.79 -7.48 -37.11
N ALA A 20 44.88 -7.53 -38.43
CA ALA A 20 44.24 -8.53 -39.24
C ALA A 20 44.84 -9.91 -38.93
N GLY A 21 43.97 -10.91 -38.77
CA GLY A 21 44.32 -12.33 -38.75
C GLY A 21 44.65 -12.90 -37.37
N THR A 22 43.68 -13.58 -36.75
CA THR A 22 43.72 -14.93 -36.13
C THR A 22 42.42 -15.11 -35.31
N ASP A 23 41.72 -16.25 -35.47
CA ASP A 23 40.38 -16.66 -34.99
C ASP A 23 40.15 -16.60 -33.45
N PRO A 24 38.97 -16.95 -32.82
CA PRO A 24 37.67 -17.46 -33.32
C PRO A 24 36.37 -16.81 -32.71
N HIS A 25 35.22 -16.99 -33.39
CA HIS A 25 33.79 -16.89 -32.97
C HIS A 25 33.28 -15.68 -32.13
N PRO A 26 32.10 -15.12 -32.49
CA PRO A 26 30.88 -15.58 -31.82
C PRO A 26 29.73 -15.90 -32.79
N SER A 27 29.20 -17.10 -32.61
CA SER A 27 28.04 -17.64 -33.29
C SER A 27 26.82 -16.74 -33.16
N THR A 28 26.22 -16.38 -34.29
CA THR A 28 24.85 -15.89 -34.39
C THR A 28 23.90 -17.02 -33.99
N GLY A 29 23.61 -17.12 -32.69
CA GLY A 29 22.60 -18.03 -32.18
C GLY A 29 21.21 -17.43 -32.32
N LEU A 30 20.40 -17.98 -33.23
CA LEU A 30 18.95 -17.81 -33.21
C LEU A 30 18.43 -18.04 -31.78
N ALA A 31 17.60 -17.15 -31.28
CA ALA A 31 16.88 -17.33 -30.03
C ALA A 31 16.09 -18.64 -30.09
N ARG A 32 16.57 -19.68 -29.39
CA ARG A 32 15.81 -20.90 -29.16
C ARG A 32 14.60 -20.54 -28.28
N PRO A 33 13.36 -20.85 -28.68
CA PRO A 33 12.25 -20.81 -27.73
C PRO A 33 12.57 -21.80 -26.61
N VAL A 34 12.64 -21.30 -25.38
CA VAL A 34 12.85 -22.09 -24.18
C VAL A 34 11.71 -23.12 -24.10
N PRO A 35 11.98 -24.43 -24.07
CA PRO A 35 10.92 -25.42 -23.92
C PRO A 35 10.31 -25.26 -22.53
N ARG A 36 9.07 -24.76 -22.47
CA ARG A 36 8.28 -24.75 -21.24
C ARG A 36 8.06 -26.21 -20.80
N PRO A 37 8.16 -26.53 -19.49
CA PRO A 37 7.91 -27.89 -19.04
C PRO A 37 6.48 -28.30 -19.40
N LEU A 38 6.32 -29.53 -19.88
CA LEU A 38 5.11 -30.16 -20.44
C LEU A 38 3.88 -30.16 -19.50
N ARG A 39 3.99 -29.58 -18.30
CA ARG A 39 2.91 -29.37 -17.33
C ARG A 39 2.23 -28.01 -17.42
N TRP A 40 2.75 -27.08 -18.23
CA TRP A 40 2.12 -25.77 -18.47
C TRP A 40 0.66 -25.85 -19.00
N PRO A 41 0.29 -26.77 -19.93
CA PRO A 41 -1.11 -26.89 -20.34
C PRO A 41 -2.01 -27.43 -19.21
N TYR A 42 -1.49 -28.24 -18.29
CA TYR A 42 -2.25 -28.72 -17.13
C TYR A 42 -2.51 -27.62 -16.11
N TRP A 43 -1.57 -26.68 -15.93
CA TRP A 43 -1.80 -25.50 -15.10
C TRP A 43 -2.85 -24.56 -15.71
N LEU A 44 -2.85 -24.40 -17.03
CA LEU A 44 -3.90 -23.67 -17.74
C LEU A 44 -5.28 -24.35 -17.61
N LEU A 45 -5.33 -25.67 -17.75
CA LEU A 45 -6.57 -26.45 -17.61
C LEU A 45 -7.09 -26.41 -16.17
N LEU A 46 -6.20 -26.53 -15.18
CA LEU A 46 -6.53 -26.41 -13.76
C LEU A 46 -7.09 -25.01 -13.43
N LEU A 47 -6.45 -23.95 -13.94
CA LEU A 47 -6.90 -22.57 -13.73
C LEU A 47 -8.27 -22.32 -14.39
N LEU A 48 -8.48 -22.86 -15.59
CA LEU A 48 -9.78 -22.79 -16.28
C LEU A 48 -10.87 -23.52 -15.48
N LEU A 49 -10.57 -24.72 -14.96
CA LEU A 49 -11.50 -25.50 -14.16
C LEU A 49 -11.84 -24.79 -12.83
N LEU A 50 -10.86 -24.17 -12.18
CA LEU A 50 -11.07 -23.40 -10.96
C LEU A 50 -11.90 -22.14 -11.21
N ALA A 51 -11.65 -21.44 -12.32
CA ALA A 51 -12.44 -20.29 -12.75
C ALA A 51 -13.89 -20.67 -13.03
N MET A 52 -14.11 -21.81 -13.70
CA MET A 52 -15.46 -22.29 -13.99
C MET A 52 -16.20 -22.72 -12.71
N LEU A 53 -15.51 -23.37 -11.77
CA LEU A 53 -16.08 -23.73 -10.46
C LEU A 53 -16.43 -22.47 -9.64
N GLY A 54 -15.57 -21.46 -9.65
CA GLY A 54 -15.85 -20.16 -9.01
C GLY A 54 -17.08 -19.48 -9.60
N ALA A 55 -17.18 -19.45 -10.94
CA ALA A 55 -18.35 -18.91 -11.63
C ALA A 55 -19.63 -19.68 -11.29
N TYR A 56 -19.57 -21.01 -11.21
CA TYR A 56 -20.71 -21.86 -10.81
C TYR A 56 -21.17 -21.59 -9.37
N LEU A 57 -20.25 -21.43 -8.42
CA LEU A 57 -20.56 -21.12 -7.03
C LEU A 57 -21.17 -19.71 -6.86
N LEU A 58 -20.64 -18.72 -7.59
CA LEU A 58 -21.22 -17.37 -7.64
C LEU A 58 -22.64 -17.37 -8.19
N LEU A 59 -22.89 -18.12 -9.27
CA LEU A 59 -24.24 -18.23 -9.85
C LEU A 59 -25.22 -18.91 -8.88
N LYS A 60 -24.78 -19.93 -8.14
CA LYS A 60 -25.61 -20.64 -7.15
C LYS A 60 -25.91 -19.79 -5.91
N GLY A 61 -24.96 -18.98 -5.44
CA GLY A 61 -25.13 -18.12 -4.26
C GLY A 61 -26.11 -16.96 -4.48
N TRP A 62 -26.37 -16.57 -5.73
CA TRP A 62 -27.36 -15.53 -6.05
C TRP A 62 -28.81 -16.06 -6.12
N LEU A 63 -29.01 -17.38 -6.04
CA LEU A 63 -30.34 -18.01 -6.08
C LEU A 63 -30.84 -18.48 -4.70
N THR A 64 -30.16 -18.16 -3.61
CA THR A 64 -30.69 -18.42 -2.26
C THR A 64 -31.57 -17.25 -1.82
N PRO A 65 -32.91 -17.36 -1.88
CA PRO A 65 -33.77 -16.38 -1.24
C PRO A 65 -33.42 -16.33 0.26
N ALA A 66 -33.32 -15.12 0.80
CA ALA A 66 -33.10 -14.92 2.22
C ALA A 66 -34.23 -15.62 3.00
N PRO A 67 -33.93 -16.36 4.08
CA PRO A 67 -34.98 -16.88 4.94
C PRO A 67 -35.70 -15.69 5.59
N ASP A 68 -36.97 -15.51 5.26
CA ASP A 68 -37.86 -14.62 5.99
C ASP A 68 -37.89 -15.08 7.45
N VAL A 69 -37.24 -14.31 8.33
CA VAL A 69 -37.43 -14.43 9.77
C VAL A 69 -38.83 -13.91 10.05
N THR A 70 -39.80 -14.81 10.06
CA THR A 70 -41.13 -14.54 10.61
C THR A 70 -40.96 -14.20 12.09
N ALA A 71 -40.84 -12.91 12.38
CA ALA A 71 -40.99 -12.39 13.73
C ALA A 71 -42.44 -12.72 14.18
N GLN A 72 -42.57 -13.79 14.96
CA GLN A 72 -43.82 -14.11 15.64
C GLN A 72 -44.07 -13.01 16.67
N VAL A 73 -44.93 -12.06 16.31
CA VAL A 73 -45.53 -11.13 17.26
C VAL A 73 -46.47 -11.94 18.17
N PRO A 74 -46.34 -11.87 19.51
CA PRO A 74 -47.28 -12.53 20.40
C PRO A 74 -48.65 -11.84 20.25
N ALA A 75 -49.68 -12.63 19.96
CA ALA A 75 -51.06 -12.15 19.94
C ALA A 75 -51.48 -11.69 21.35
N PRO A 76 -52.06 -10.48 21.51
CA PRO A 76 -52.68 -10.09 22.77
C PRO A 76 -53.99 -10.88 22.99
N PRO A 77 -54.33 -11.21 24.25
CA PRO A 77 -55.57 -11.92 24.58
C PRO A 77 -56.82 -11.07 24.26
N PRO A 78 -57.97 -11.69 23.97
CA PRO A 78 -59.19 -10.99 23.62
C PRO A 78 -59.77 -10.29 24.86
N ALA A 79 -59.61 -8.98 24.93
CA ALA A 79 -60.35 -8.14 25.86
C ALA A 79 -61.79 -7.98 25.35
N ALA A 80 -62.71 -8.17 26.30
CA ALA A 80 -64.14 -8.16 26.13
C ALA A 80 -64.69 -6.87 25.47
N ALA A 81 -65.82 -7.08 24.80
CA ALA A 81 -66.79 -6.10 24.33
C ALA A 81 -66.72 -4.70 24.98
N ALA A 82 -66.49 -3.69 24.15
CA ALA A 82 -66.96 -2.34 24.38
C ALA A 82 -67.64 -1.81 23.10
N THR A 83 -68.91 -1.49 23.27
CA THR A 83 -69.91 -0.85 22.42
C THR A 83 -69.39 0.18 21.40
N PRO A 84 -69.94 0.24 20.17
CA PRO A 84 -69.65 1.33 19.24
C PRO A 84 -70.39 2.61 19.67
N ALA A 85 -69.64 3.68 19.93
CA ALA A 85 -70.18 5.04 20.00
C ALA A 85 -70.02 5.71 18.62
N PRO A 86 -71.05 6.36 18.05
CA PRO A 86 -70.99 6.95 16.72
C PRO A 86 -70.41 8.37 16.72
N GLY A 87 -69.53 8.64 15.76
CA GLY A 87 -69.36 9.96 15.15
C GLY A 87 -68.32 10.90 15.80
N GLN A 88 -67.19 11.08 15.13
CA GLN A 88 -66.70 12.42 14.83
C GLN A 88 -65.81 12.38 13.59
N GLN A 89 -66.23 13.11 12.56
CA GLN A 89 -65.60 13.26 11.27
C GLN A 89 -64.30 14.07 11.35
N ALA A 90 -63.45 13.81 10.35
CA ALA A 90 -62.28 14.52 9.90
C ALA A 90 -62.21 16.03 10.23
N ASP A 91 -61.08 16.43 10.81
CA ASP A 91 -60.55 17.78 10.71
C ASP A 91 -59.04 17.67 10.46
N PRO A 92 -58.51 18.07 9.28
CA PRO A 92 -57.07 18.14 9.10
C PRO A 92 -56.56 19.39 9.80
N LEU A 93 -55.97 19.20 10.99
CA LEU A 93 -55.20 20.25 11.65
C LEU A 93 -54.09 20.71 10.69
N PRO A 94 -53.95 22.02 10.41
CA PRO A 94 -52.83 22.52 9.64
C PRO A 94 -51.55 22.22 10.41
N ILE A 95 -50.61 21.54 9.77
CA ILE A 95 -49.23 21.44 10.23
C ILE A 95 -48.67 22.85 10.21
N ILE A 96 -48.68 23.51 11.37
CA ILE A 96 -47.92 24.74 11.60
C ILE A 96 -46.46 24.31 11.60
N ILE A 97 -45.78 24.54 10.47
CA ILE A 97 -44.32 24.47 10.39
C ILE A 97 -43.79 25.73 11.07
N ASP A 98 -43.80 25.74 12.40
CA ASP A 98 -42.95 26.64 13.19
C ASP A 98 -41.55 26.04 13.24
N SER A 99 -40.84 26.18 12.13
CA SER A 99 -39.38 26.06 12.13
C SER A 99 -38.83 27.45 12.38
N PRO A 100 -38.22 27.75 13.56
CA PRO A 100 -37.36 28.91 13.63
C PRO A 100 -36.25 28.70 12.58
N PRO A 101 -35.87 29.72 11.80
CA PRO A 101 -34.68 29.57 10.97
C PRO A 101 -33.52 29.30 11.92
N VAL A 102 -33.01 28.07 11.89
CA VAL A 102 -31.70 27.76 12.44
C VAL A 102 -30.76 28.69 11.71
N ARG A 103 -30.40 29.79 12.37
CA ARG A 103 -29.28 30.61 11.97
C ARG A 103 -28.09 29.67 12.09
N ILE A 104 -27.64 29.16 10.94
CA ILE A 104 -26.30 28.64 10.81
C ILE A 104 -25.42 29.84 11.15
N LEU A 105 -25.00 29.92 12.42
CA LEU A 105 -23.85 30.70 12.79
C LEU A 105 -22.70 29.98 12.09
N VAL A 106 -22.45 30.38 10.84
CA VAL A 106 -21.20 30.09 10.15
C VAL A 106 -20.16 30.73 11.06
N ASP A 107 -19.53 29.90 11.87
CA ASP A 107 -18.32 30.28 12.56
C ASP A 107 -17.32 30.54 11.43
N GLU A 108 -17.14 31.82 11.14
CA GLU A 108 -16.23 32.31 10.13
C GLU A 108 -14.83 31.81 10.52
N PRO A 109 -14.16 31.00 9.68
CA PRO A 109 -12.80 30.59 10.00
C PRO A 109 -11.95 31.87 10.16
N PRO A 110 -11.16 32.00 11.23
CA PRO A 110 -10.41 33.22 11.48
C PRO A 110 -9.56 33.53 10.24
N PRO A 111 -9.52 34.79 9.77
CA PRO A 111 -8.70 35.13 8.64
C PRO A 111 -7.25 34.80 8.99
N LEU A 112 -6.65 33.88 8.23
CA LEU A 112 -5.22 33.67 8.17
C LEU A 112 -4.58 35.04 7.88
N ARG A 113 -4.07 35.71 8.92
CA ARG A 113 -3.26 36.92 8.79
C ARG A 113 -1.96 36.50 8.14
N LEU A 114 -1.90 36.59 6.82
CA LEU A 114 -0.73 36.19 6.04
C LEU A 114 0.49 37.13 6.23
N ASN A 115 0.35 38.26 6.93
CA ASN A 115 1.39 39.28 7.04
C ASN A 115 1.50 39.85 8.48
N GLU A 116 1.86 39.03 9.46
CA GLU A 116 2.41 39.57 10.72
C GLU A 116 3.94 39.40 10.71
N PRO A 117 4.71 40.49 10.56
CA PRO A 117 6.16 40.44 10.73
C PRO A 117 6.46 40.09 12.19
N ALA A 118 6.90 38.84 12.40
CA ALA A 118 7.50 38.45 13.68
C ALA A 118 8.63 39.43 14.01
N PRO A 119 8.71 39.94 15.25
CA PRO A 119 9.80 40.83 15.65
C PRO A 119 11.13 40.14 15.40
N ALA A 120 12.00 40.84 14.67
CA ALA A 120 13.32 40.40 14.26
C ALA A 120 14.07 39.75 15.43
N ARG A 121 14.26 38.42 15.37
CA ARG A 121 15.34 37.78 16.10
C ARG A 121 16.63 38.31 15.47
N GLN A 122 17.33 39.15 16.22
CA GLN A 122 18.69 39.57 15.92
C GLN A 122 19.53 38.32 15.57
N PRO A 123 20.37 38.38 14.53
CA PRO A 123 21.33 37.32 14.26
C PRO A 123 22.30 37.24 15.45
N GLN A 124 22.06 36.28 16.34
CA GLN A 124 23.04 35.89 17.33
C GLN A 124 24.26 35.38 16.57
N ALA A 125 25.41 35.98 16.91
CA ALA A 125 26.71 35.70 16.35
C ALA A 125 26.95 34.19 16.23
N THR A 126 27.36 33.78 15.04
CA THR A 126 27.96 32.47 14.77
C THR A 126 29.22 32.33 15.60
N SER A 127 29.14 31.61 16.71
CA SER A 127 30.31 30.94 17.28
C SER A 127 30.72 29.81 16.34
N PRO A 128 31.99 29.69 15.93
CA PRO A 128 32.43 28.55 15.12
C PRO A 128 32.24 27.27 15.94
N SER A 129 31.28 26.44 15.52
CA SER A 129 31.06 25.12 16.09
C SER A 129 32.34 24.30 15.92
N GLN A 130 32.97 23.93 17.04
CA GLN A 130 33.99 22.89 17.05
C GLN A 130 33.41 21.63 16.37
N PRO A 131 34.19 20.89 15.57
CA PRO A 131 33.74 19.63 15.00
C PRO A 131 33.43 18.66 16.14
N THR A 132 32.14 18.40 16.36
CA THR A 132 31.70 17.33 17.25
C THR A 132 32.22 16.01 16.70
N PRO A 133 32.90 15.17 17.50
CA PRO A 133 33.27 13.83 17.06
C PRO A 133 32.01 13.09 16.61
N ILE A 134 32.04 12.52 15.40
CA ILE A 134 30.97 11.66 14.89
C ILE A 134 30.96 10.43 15.79
N ALA A 135 30.11 10.44 16.81
CA ALA A 135 29.80 9.24 17.58
C ALA A 135 29.20 8.22 16.61
N PRO A 136 29.66 6.96 16.60
CA PRO A 136 29.08 5.93 15.75
C PRO A 136 27.59 5.86 16.05
N ALA A 137 26.77 6.03 15.01
CA ALA A 137 25.32 5.93 15.12
C ALA A 137 24.98 4.57 15.74
N ARG A 138 24.47 4.59 16.97
CA ARG A 138 24.00 3.39 17.66
C ARG A 138 22.86 2.80 16.82
N PRO A 139 22.85 1.49 16.52
CA PRO A 139 21.75 0.87 15.78
C PRO A 139 20.44 1.25 16.44
N GLN A 140 19.54 1.89 15.67
CA GLN A 140 18.20 2.15 16.17
C GLN A 140 17.52 0.80 16.39
N PRO A 141 16.91 0.54 17.55
CA PRO A 141 16.21 -0.71 17.79
C PRO A 141 15.09 -0.88 16.75
N SER A 142 14.98 -2.08 16.19
CA SER A 142 13.82 -2.50 15.40
C SER A 142 12.57 -2.39 16.28
N PHE A 143 11.48 -1.89 15.69
CA PHE A 143 10.27 -1.53 16.43
C PHE A 143 9.37 -2.72 16.81
N ASP A 144 9.84 -3.94 16.59
CA ASP A 144 9.27 -5.16 17.15
C ASP A 144 10.36 -5.99 17.83
N PRO A 145 10.22 -6.33 19.13
CA PRO A 145 11.23 -7.08 19.85
C PRO A 145 11.34 -8.50 19.27
N GLY A 146 12.48 -8.77 18.61
CA GLY A 146 12.82 -10.11 18.12
C GLY A 146 12.84 -10.28 16.61
N VAL A 147 12.43 -9.26 15.83
CA VAL A 147 12.56 -9.28 14.37
C VAL A 147 13.81 -8.49 13.95
N PRO A 148 14.78 -9.11 13.26
CA PRO A 148 15.98 -8.43 12.80
C PRO A 148 15.70 -7.52 11.60
N ASP A 149 16.56 -6.53 11.36
CA ASP A 149 16.51 -5.75 10.12
C ASP A 149 16.98 -6.57 8.90
N LEU A 150 16.58 -6.19 7.68
CA LEU A 150 17.12 -6.76 6.43
C LEU A 150 18.66 -6.78 6.41
N ARG A 151 19.30 -5.76 7.02
CA ARG A 151 20.76 -5.62 7.10
C ARG A 151 21.41 -6.53 8.14
N GLU A 152 20.62 -7.15 9.01
CA GLU A 152 21.05 -8.07 10.05
C GLU A 152 20.81 -9.54 9.66
N LEU A 153 20.05 -9.78 8.58
CA LEU A 153 19.86 -11.13 8.03
C LEU A 153 21.18 -11.79 7.61
N PRO A 154 21.29 -13.13 7.74
CA PRO A 154 22.41 -13.89 7.18
C PRO A 154 22.63 -13.60 5.69
N THR A 155 23.89 -13.47 5.28
CA THR A 155 24.26 -13.15 3.88
C THR A 155 23.69 -14.18 2.89
N SER A 156 23.58 -15.44 3.29
CA SER A 156 22.97 -16.52 2.47
C SER A 156 21.51 -16.25 2.11
N LEU A 157 20.71 -15.74 3.06
CA LEU A 157 19.31 -15.37 2.82
C LEU A 157 19.23 -14.06 2.03
N ARG A 158 20.03 -13.05 2.41
CA ARG A 158 20.02 -11.75 1.73
C ARG A 158 20.33 -11.84 0.24
N SER A 159 21.26 -12.70 -0.15
CA SER A 159 21.63 -12.91 -1.57
C SER A 159 20.54 -13.60 -2.40
N ARG A 160 19.55 -14.25 -1.76
CA ARG A 160 18.40 -14.88 -2.42
C ARG A 160 17.20 -13.95 -2.52
N LEU A 161 17.18 -12.89 -1.72
CA LEU A 161 16.11 -11.90 -1.76
C LEU A 161 16.21 -11.10 -3.06
N PRO A 162 15.07 -10.79 -3.70
CA PRO A 162 15.06 -9.79 -4.76
C PRO A 162 15.49 -8.44 -4.19
N GLU A 163 15.85 -7.50 -5.06
CA GLU A 163 15.96 -6.10 -4.65
C GLU A 163 14.61 -5.66 -4.07
N LEU A 164 14.62 -5.06 -2.88
CA LEU A 164 13.43 -4.63 -2.17
C LEU A 164 13.43 -3.12 -2.04
N VAL A 165 12.49 -2.48 -2.73
CA VAL A 165 12.32 -1.03 -2.70
C VAL A 165 10.90 -0.71 -2.25
N ILE A 166 10.79 -0.02 -1.12
CA ILE A 166 9.53 0.57 -0.66
C ILE A 166 9.41 1.96 -1.28
N SER A 167 8.38 2.15 -2.10
CA SER A 167 8.10 3.45 -2.74
C SER A 167 6.99 4.22 -2.03
N VAL A 168 6.02 3.51 -1.43
CA VAL A 168 4.91 4.09 -0.68
C VAL A 168 4.71 3.27 0.57
N HIS A 169 4.50 3.95 1.69
CA HIS A 169 4.20 3.33 2.97
C HIS A 169 3.07 4.10 3.64
N ILE A 170 1.93 3.44 3.83
CA ILE A 170 0.73 4.00 4.45
C ILE A 170 0.43 3.18 5.70
N TYR A 171 0.67 3.80 6.85
CA TYR A 171 0.33 3.24 8.15
C TYR A 171 -0.99 3.85 8.67
N SER A 172 -1.79 3.02 9.34
CA SER A 172 -3.02 3.39 10.04
C SER A 172 -3.19 2.45 11.23
N ASP A 173 -3.89 2.87 12.28
CA ASP A 173 -4.21 1.98 13.40
C ASP A 173 -5.13 0.83 12.98
N ASN A 174 -5.94 1.01 11.92
CA ASN A 174 -6.73 -0.06 11.34
C ASN A 174 -5.86 -0.91 10.37
N PRO A 175 -5.61 -2.21 10.66
CA PRO A 175 -4.77 -3.07 9.82
C PRO A 175 -5.29 -3.21 8.39
N ALA A 176 -6.61 -3.15 8.19
CA ALA A 176 -7.20 -3.23 6.86
C ALA A 176 -6.88 -2.00 6.01
N ALA A 177 -6.58 -0.84 6.61
CA ALA A 177 -6.24 0.40 5.91
C ALA A 177 -4.73 0.55 5.65
N ARG A 178 -3.89 -0.37 6.17
CA ARG A 178 -2.45 -0.33 5.97
C ARG A 178 -2.07 -0.86 4.59
N MET A 179 -1.17 -0.14 3.92
CA MET A 179 -0.76 -0.46 2.54
C MET A 179 0.70 -0.08 2.33
N ALA A 180 1.44 -0.89 1.57
CA ALA A 180 2.80 -0.57 1.18
C ALA A 180 3.03 -0.94 -0.28
N ASN A 181 3.69 -0.06 -1.03
CA ASN A 181 4.11 -0.34 -2.39
C ASN A 181 5.56 -0.85 -2.38
N ILE A 182 5.73 -2.14 -2.65
CA ILE A 182 7.01 -2.84 -2.65
C ILE A 182 7.27 -3.33 -4.07
N ASN A 183 8.39 -2.92 -4.66
CA ASN A 183 8.77 -3.28 -6.04
C ASN A 183 7.70 -2.95 -7.10
N GLY A 184 6.94 -1.86 -6.88
CA GLY A 184 5.87 -1.42 -7.80
C GLY A 184 4.52 -2.11 -7.55
N GLN A 185 4.41 -3.02 -6.59
CA GLN A 185 3.16 -3.69 -6.23
C GLN A 185 2.61 -3.16 -4.92
N MET A 186 1.35 -2.74 -4.94
CA MET A 186 0.63 -2.28 -3.76
C MET A 186 0.09 -3.49 -2.96
N LEU A 187 0.65 -3.70 -1.77
CA LEU A 187 0.39 -4.86 -0.93
C LEU A 187 -0.22 -4.44 0.40
N ARG A 188 -0.97 -5.36 1.01
CA ARG A 188 -1.51 -5.24 2.37
C ARG A 188 -0.95 -6.34 3.26
N GLU A 189 -1.19 -6.22 4.56
CA GLU A 189 -0.90 -7.30 5.52
C GLU A 189 -1.50 -8.63 5.05
N GLY A 190 -0.72 -9.71 5.18
CA GLY A 190 -1.06 -11.06 4.73
C GLY A 190 -0.81 -11.33 3.24
N GLN A 191 -0.67 -10.31 2.38
CA GLN A 191 -0.46 -10.51 0.95
C GLN A 191 0.98 -10.98 0.62
N ARG A 192 1.15 -11.61 -0.55
CA ARG A 192 2.43 -12.17 -0.99
C ARG A 192 2.99 -11.44 -2.20
N LEU A 193 4.32 -11.30 -2.22
CA LEU A 193 5.12 -10.75 -3.30
C LEU A 193 6.13 -11.81 -3.75
N GLY A 194 5.75 -12.63 -4.73
CA GLY A 194 6.57 -13.77 -5.14
C GLY A 194 6.83 -14.74 -3.97
N PRO A 195 8.10 -14.94 -3.55
CA PRO A 195 8.44 -15.81 -2.41
C PRO A 195 8.32 -15.11 -1.04
N LEU A 196 8.01 -13.81 -1.01
CA LEU A 196 7.87 -13.02 0.21
C LEU A 196 6.41 -12.90 0.65
N GLN A 197 6.19 -12.76 1.95
CA GLN A 197 4.88 -12.45 2.52
C GLN A 197 4.95 -11.20 3.39
N VAL A 198 4.00 -10.27 3.21
CA VAL A 198 3.81 -9.14 4.12
C VAL A 198 3.17 -9.65 5.40
N ARG A 199 3.90 -9.63 6.51
CA ARG A 199 3.39 -10.05 7.82
C ARG A 199 2.63 -8.93 8.49
N MET A 200 3.25 -7.75 8.55
CA MET A 200 2.70 -6.58 9.20
C MET A 200 3.28 -5.31 8.56
N ILE A 201 2.49 -4.25 8.54
CA ILE A 201 2.92 -2.92 8.14
C ILE A 201 2.99 -2.08 9.42
N THR A 202 4.19 -1.68 9.80
CA THR A 202 4.47 -0.96 11.06
C THR A 202 4.72 0.52 10.78
N PRO A 203 4.64 1.43 11.76
CA PRO A 203 4.85 2.86 11.51
C PRO A 203 6.19 3.21 10.84
N LYS A 204 7.22 2.36 11.00
CA LYS A 204 8.56 2.58 10.41
C LYS A 204 8.79 1.87 9.08
N GLY A 205 7.94 0.91 8.70
CA GLY A 205 8.17 0.12 7.50
C GLY A 205 7.31 -1.13 7.44
N VAL A 206 7.89 -2.22 6.92
CA VAL A 206 7.15 -3.46 6.66
C VAL A 206 7.92 -4.64 7.21
N ILE A 207 7.23 -5.54 7.91
CA ILE A 207 7.76 -6.84 8.28
C ILE A 207 7.45 -7.81 7.15
N LEU A 208 8.51 -8.36 6.56
CA LEU A 208 8.42 -9.34 5.49
C LEU A 208 8.88 -10.70 6.01
N GLY A 209 8.14 -11.73 5.62
CA GLY A 209 8.52 -13.13 5.81
C GLY A 209 9.10 -13.71 4.53
N PHE A 210 10.24 -14.37 4.63
CA PHE A 210 10.87 -15.14 3.56
C PHE A 210 11.32 -16.50 4.12
N GLU A 211 10.86 -17.60 3.51
CA GLU A 211 11.06 -18.96 4.04
C GLU A 211 10.51 -19.06 5.49
N GLU A 212 11.36 -19.31 6.48
CA GLU A 212 11.02 -19.34 7.91
C GLU A 212 11.54 -18.12 8.69
N GLN A 213 12.05 -17.10 7.99
CA GLN A 213 12.66 -15.93 8.59
C GLN A 213 11.83 -14.67 8.35
N GLU A 214 11.69 -13.86 9.40
CA GLU A 214 11.04 -12.56 9.33
C GLU A 214 12.09 -11.45 9.48
N PHE A 215 11.86 -10.34 8.80
CA PHE A 215 12.75 -9.18 8.87
C PHE A 215 12.03 -7.86 8.62
N HIS A 216 12.58 -6.80 9.18
CA HIS A 216 12.15 -5.44 8.92
C HIS A 216 12.76 -4.90 7.62
N LEU A 217 11.89 -4.32 6.80
CA LEU A 217 12.23 -3.47 5.68
C LEU A 217 11.80 -2.04 6.00
N ASN A 218 12.77 -1.17 6.23
CA ASN A 218 12.53 0.22 6.60
C ASN A 218 11.99 1.02 5.42
N SER A 219 10.96 1.83 5.67
CA SER A 219 10.47 2.79 4.68
C SER A 219 11.47 3.94 4.55
N VAL A 220 11.81 4.32 3.31
CA VAL A 220 12.74 5.43 3.02
C VAL A 220 12.13 6.82 3.22
N GLY A 221 10.91 6.92 3.71
CA GLY A 221 10.23 8.18 4.03
C GLY A 221 9.63 8.15 5.42
N GLY A 222 10.33 8.72 6.40
CA GLY A 222 9.91 8.87 7.80
C GLY A 222 11.01 9.43 8.67
#